data_AF-A0A7W0PJK8-F1
#
_entry.id   AF-A0A7W0PJK8-F1
#
_cell.length_a   1.000
_cell.length_b   1.000
_cell.length_c   1.000
_cell.angle_alpha   90.00
_cell.angle_beta   90.00
_cell.angle_gamma   90.00
#
_symmetry.space_group_name_H-M   'P 1'
#
loop_
_entity.id
_entity.type
_entity.pdbx_description
1 polymer ?
#
loop_
_entity_poly.entity_id
_entity_poly.type
_entity_poly.pdbx_seq_one_letter_code
_entity_poly.pdbx_strand_id
1 'polypeptide(L)'
;MEEKRRETITKYLGDMRAVVHHVEEAMEGQEKDFKDQPDVAGLMRTIHRQLHAQKEAIGARLEALGGSPTHPVKEGVAGVAGVIAGLYNKIRTEGAAKGLRDDHVALNWTYVSYMTLVTTAVALGDRETATLAERGMRECAKAAMDVQRLLPTVVVRELQDGKLGALDPAAVQEARNATNEAWEGEGPRVGSAPI
;
A
#
# COMPACT_ATOMS: atom_id res chain seq x y z
N MET A 1 9.19 11.51 30.77
CA MET A 1 7.97 10.87 30.22
C MET A 1 7.64 11.42 28.85
N GLU A 2 7.53 12.75 28.67
CA GLU A 2 7.30 13.38 27.36
C GLU A 2 8.41 13.09 26.35
N GLU A 3 9.68 13.14 26.77
CA GLU A 3 10.82 12.76 25.92
C GLU A 3 10.65 11.37 25.32
N LYS A 4 10.41 10.37 26.17
CA LYS A 4 10.22 8.97 25.74
C LYS A 4 9.01 8.79 24.83
N ARG A 5 7.93 9.57 25.02
CA ARG A 5 6.78 9.57 24.10
C ARG A 5 7.17 10.13 22.75
N ARG A 6 7.88 11.26 22.71
CA ARG A 6 8.37 11.89 21.49
C ARG A 6 9.33 10.96 20.74
N GLU A 7 10.31 10.38 21.42
CA GLU A 7 11.24 9.38 20.86
C GLU A 7 10.50 8.17 20.26
N THR A 8 9.44 7.71 20.93
CA THR A 8 8.61 6.61 20.41
C THR A 8 7.94 7.03 19.11
N ILE A 9 7.30 8.21 19.08
CA ILE A 9 6.60 8.70 17.88
C ILE A 9 7.56 8.94 16.72
N THR A 10 8.71 9.57 16.98
CA THR A 10 9.70 9.84 15.92
C THR A 10 10.28 8.55 15.36
N LYS A 11 10.48 7.52 16.18
CA LYS A 11 10.85 6.18 15.72
C LYS A 11 9.80 5.59 14.75
N TYR A 12 8.53 5.53 15.17
CA TYR A 12 7.46 4.97 14.33
C TYR A 12 7.21 5.78 13.05
N LEU A 13 7.35 7.12 13.10
CA LEU A 13 7.31 7.96 11.91
C LEU A 13 8.47 7.66 10.95
N GLY A 14 9.68 7.47 11.47
CA GLY A 14 10.84 7.11 10.65
C GLY A 14 10.68 5.73 10.01
N ASP A 15 10.19 4.74 10.77
CA ASP A 15 9.87 3.41 10.25
C ASP A 15 8.80 3.49 9.14
N MET A 16 7.73 4.26 9.37
CA MET A 16 6.67 4.45 8.36
C MET A 16 7.20 5.16 7.11
N ARG A 17 8.06 6.18 7.27
CA ARG A 17 8.68 6.87 6.13
C ARG A 17 9.50 5.90 5.27
N ALA A 18 10.26 5.01 5.91
CA ALA A 18 11.04 3.99 5.21
C ALA A 18 10.14 3.01 4.45
N VAL A 19 9.03 2.56 5.06
CA VAL A 19 8.02 1.71 4.39
C VAL A 19 7.46 2.42 3.15
N VAL A 20 6.98 3.66 3.28
CA VAL A 20 6.38 4.39 2.15
C VAL A 20 7.42 4.63 1.05
N HIS A 21 8.63 5.04 1.41
CA HIS A 21 9.72 5.28 0.46
C HIS A 21 10.03 4.04 -0.38
N HIS A 22 10.19 2.89 0.26
CA HIS A 22 10.55 1.67 -0.46
C HIS A 22 9.41 1.11 -1.31
N VAL A 23 8.16 1.29 -0.89
CA VAL A 23 7.00 0.93 -1.72
C VAL A 23 6.85 1.89 -2.90
N GLU A 24 7.09 3.20 -2.70
CA GLU A 24 7.14 4.18 -3.78
C GLU A 24 8.22 3.84 -4.81
N GLU A 25 9.45 3.56 -4.36
CA GLU A 25 10.57 3.15 -5.23
C GLU A 25 10.24 1.88 -6.03
N ALA A 26 9.63 0.88 -5.41
CA ALA A 26 9.24 -0.35 -6.08
C ALA A 26 8.16 -0.15 -7.15
N MET A 27 7.35 0.91 -7.02
CA MET A 27 6.30 1.29 -7.96
C MET A 27 6.75 2.36 -8.96
N GLU A 28 7.97 2.87 -8.85
CA GLU A 28 8.49 3.92 -9.72
C GLU A 28 8.62 3.40 -11.16
N GLY A 29 8.06 4.15 -12.11
CA GLY A 29 8.17 3.84 -13.54
C GLY A 29 7.26 2.72 -14.04
N GLN A 30 6.53 2.03 -13.15
CA GLN A 30 5.57 0.99 -13.53
C GLN A 30 4.50 1.50 -14.51
N GLU A 31 4.16 2.79 -14.49
CA GLU A 31 3.22 3.35 -15.45
C GLU A 31 3.64 3.19 -16.91
N LYS A 32 4.95 3.08 -17.17
CA LYS A 32 5.52 2.90 -18.51
C LYS A 32 5.42 1.45 -18.96
N ASP A 33 5.43 0.51 -18.02
CA ASP A 33 5.29 -0.91 -18.29
C ASP A 33 3.85 -1.27 -18.70
N PHE A 34 2.88 -0.45 -18.30
CA PHE A 34 1.47 -0.57 -18.66
C PHE A 34 1.00 0.37 -19.78
N LYS A 35 1.91 0.85 -20.64
CA LYS A 35 1.57 1.85 -21.69
C LYS A 35 0.41 1.44 -22.60
N ASP A 36 0.22 0.14 -22.85
CA ASP A 36 -0.84 -0.41 -23.70
C ASP A 36 -2.15 -0.66 -22.92
N GLN A 37 -2.16 -0.35 -21.62
CA GLN A 37 -3.30 -0.47 -20.70
C GLN A 37 -3.49 0.86 -19.95
N PRO A 38 -4.12 1.88 -20.58
CA PRO A 38 -4.14 3.25 -20.07
C PRO A 38 -4.86 3.41 -18.72
N ASP A 39 -5.82 2.53 -18.42
CA ASP A 39 -6.49 2.44 -17.13
C ASP A 39 -5.53 2.00 -16.02
N VAL A 40 -4.73 0.96 -16.27
CA VAL A 40 -3.70 0.47 -15.34
C VAL A 40 -2.61 1.53 -15.14
N ALA A 41 -2.07 2.09 -16.22
CA ALA A 41 -1.06 3.14 -16.14
C ALA A 41 -1.59 4.39 -15.38
N GLY A 42 -2.86 4.74 -15.57
CA GLY A 42 -3.51 5.84 -14.85
C GLY A 42 -3.61 5.60 -13.34
N LEU A 43 -3.97 4.37 -12.94
CA LEU A 43 -4.02 3.98 -11.55
C LEU A 43 -2.63 4.00 -10.91
N MET A 44 -1.62 3.41 -11.55
CA MET A 44 -0.24 3.37 -11.03
C MET A 44 0.33 4.77 -10.82
N ARG A 45 0.15 5.68 -11.79
CA ARG A 45 0.55 7.09 -11.61
C ARG A 45 -0.13 7.75 -10.43
N THR A 46 -1.38 7.42 -10.16
CA THR A 46 -2.14 8.00 -9.04
C THR A 46 -1.62 7.48 -7.71
N ILE A 47 -1.37 6.18 -7.61
CA ILE A 47 -0.80 5.54 -6.41
C ILE A 47 0.59 6.08 -6.11
N HIS A 48 1.48 6.15 -7.11
CA HIS A 48 2.83 6.69 -6.94
C HIS A 48 2.81 8.13 -6.42
N ARG A 49 1.95 9.01 -6.99
CA ARG A 49 1.80 10.39 -6.48
C ARG A 49 1.30 10.44 -5.04
N GLN A 50 0.40 9.55 -4.66
CA GLN A 50 -0.11 9.46 -3.28
C GLN A 50 1.00 9.04 -2.31
N LEU A 51 1.74 7.98 -2.63
CA LEU A 51 2.87 7.51 -1.82
C LEU A 51 3.94 8.59 -1.67
N HIS A 52 4.27 9.30 -2.75
CA HIS A 52 5.19 10.43 -2.70
C HIS A 52 4.72 11.52 -1.73
N ALA A 53 3.46 11.97 -1.87
CA ALA A 53 2.89 13.00 -0.99
C ALA A 53 2.85 12.56 0.48
N GLN A 54 2.58 11.27 0.73
CA GLN A 54 2.62 10.68 2.07
C GLN A 54 4.03 10.69 2.66
N LYS A 55 5.05 10.27 1.90
CA LYS A 55 6.46 10.28 2.33
C LYS A 55 6.90 11.68 2.75
N GLU A 56 6.55 12.69 1.96
CA GLU A 56 6.88 14.09 2.27
C GLU A 56 6.14 14.58 3.53
N ALA A 57 4.86 14.25 3.68
CA ALA A 57 4.09 14.63 4.86
C ALA A 57 4.61 13.97 6.16
N ILE A 58 5.02 12.70 6.10
CA ILE A 58 5.69 12.01 7.21
C ILE A 58 7.03 12.67 7.52
N GLY A 59 7.81 13.00 6.49
CA GLY A 59 9.09 13.70 6.64
C GLY A 59 8.92 15.03 7.39
N ALA A 60 7.98 15.87 6.94
CA ALA A 60 7.68 17.14 7.59
C ALA A 60 7.23 16.96 9.05
N ARG A 61 6.41 15.94 9.35
CA ARG A 61 5.99 15.64 10.72
C ARG A 61 7.16 15.20 11.59
N LEU A 62 8.07 14.39 11.05
CA LEU A 62 9.25 13.92 11.75
C LEU A 62 10.20 15.09 12.09
N GLU A 63 10.42 16.01 11.14
CA GLU A 63 11.21 17.24 11.36
C GLU A 63 10.57 18.14 12.43
N ALA A 64 9.25 18.32 12.40
CA ALA A 64 8.53 19.13 13.39
C ALA A 64 8.68 18.59 14.83
N LEU A 65 8.96 17.29 14.99
CA LEU A 65 9.22 16.64 16.29
C LEU A 65 10.72 16.57 16.64
N GLY A 66 11.59 17.21 15.84
CA GLY A 66 13.05 17.20 16.04
C GLY A 66 13.74 15.91 15.59
N GLY A 67 13.04 15.05 14.85
CA GLY A 67 13.63 13.90 14.17
C GLY A 67 14.29 14.30 12.85
N SER A 68 15.01 13.36 12.23
CA SER A 68 15.61 13.55 10.90
C SER A 68 15.00 12.57 9.89
N PRO A 69 14.43 13.05 8.77
CA PRO A 69 13.92 12.19 7.72
C PRO A 69 15.00 11.44 6.95
N THR A 70 16.27 11.84 7.08
CA THR A 70 17.41 11.23 6.37
C THR A 70 18.23 10.29 7.25
N HIS A 71 17.98 10.22 8.56
CA HIS A 71 18.67 9.27 9.42
C HIS A 71 18.04 7.87 9.31
N PRO A 72 18.82 6.83 8.99
CA PRO A 72 18.30 5.47 8.93
C PRO A 72 17.84 5.03 10.33
N VAL A 73 16.56 4.68 10.44
CA VAL A 73 16.06 4.02 11.66
C VAL A 73 16.61 2.60 11.64
N LYS A 74 17.59 2.33 12.50
CA LYS A 74 18.37 1.08 12.53
C LYS A 74 17.52 -0.19 12.75
N GLU A 75 16.27 -0.06 13.21
CA GLU A 75 15.45 -1.18 13.67
C GLU A 75 14.27 -1.55 12.75
N GLY A 76 13.84 -0.67 11.83
CA GLY A 76 12.67 -0.90 10.95
C GLY A 76 12.96 -1.57 9.60
N VAL A 77 14.24 -1.72 9.23
CA VAL A 77 14.66 -2.07 7.86
C VAL A 77 14.48 -3.55 7.51
N ALA A 78 14.51 -4.45 8.50
CA ALA A 78 14.51 -5.89 8.25
C ALA A 78 13.18 -6.41 7.63
N GLY A 79 12.03 -5.85 8.03
CA GLY A 79 10.73 -6.20 7.45
C GLY A 79 10.52 -5.66 6.04
N VAL A 80 11.07 -4.47 5.76
CA VAL A 80 10.93 -3.80 4.47
C VAL A 80 11.79 -4.47 3.39
N ALA A 81 12.97 -4.98 3.75
CA ALA A 81 13.86 -5.69 2.82
C ALA A 81 13.21 -6.93 2.18
N GLY A 82 12.37 -7.68 2.92
CA GLY A 82 11.69 -8.87 2.40
C GLY A 82 10.61 -8.54 1.34
N VAL A 83 9.88 -7.44 1.53
CA VAL A 83 8.88 -6.95 0.57
C VAL A 83 9.56 -6.42 -0.70
N ILE A 84 10.64 -5.65 -0.55
CA ILE A 84 11.45 -5.14 -1.69
C ILE A 84 12.03 -6.29 -2.51
N ALA A 85 12.59 -7.33 -1.88
CA ALA A 85 13.19 -8.45 -2.60
C ALA A 85 12.17 -9.22 -3.48
N GLY A 86 10.90 -9.27 -3.06
CA GLY A 86 9.81 -9.82 -3.87
C GLY A 86 9.45 -8.93 -5.07
N LEU A 87 9.45 -7.61 -4.88
CA LEU A 87 9.14 -6.61 -5.91
C LEU A 87 10.26 -6.42 -6.94
N TYR A 88 11.54 -6.57 -6.54
CA TYR A 88 12.69 -6.34 -7.43
C TYR A 88 12.96 -7.51 -8.40
N ASN A 89 12.44 -8.71 -8.13
CA ASN A 89 12.62 -9.90 -8.98
C ASN A 89 11.86 -9.84 -10.33
N LYS A 90 11.39 -8.67 -10.76
CA LYS A 90 10.27 -8.54 -11.69
C LYS A 90 10.51 -7.67 -12.92
N ILE A 91 11.75 -7.60 -13.40
CA ILE A 91 12.00 -6.98 -14.70
C ILE A 91 11.66 -7.97 -15.83
N ARG A 92 10.55 -7.67 -16.53
CA ARG A 92 10.16 -8.05 -17.91
C ARG A 92 9.59 -9.43 -18.26
N THR A 93 9.47 -10.41 -17.35
CA THR A 93 9.11 -11.78 -17.79
C THR A 93 7.73 -12.31 -17.36
N GLU A 94 7.01 -11.69 -16.43
CA GLU A 94 5.91 -12.38 -15.73
C GLU A 94 4.50 -11.75 -15.80
N GLY A 95 4.27 -10.77 -16.68
CA GLY A 95 2.93 -10.22 -16.94
C GLY A 95 2.47 -9.11 -15.98
N ALA A 96 1.60 -8.26 -16.50
CA ALA A 96 0.95 -7.14 -15.82
C ALA A 96 0.09 -7.57 -14.61
N ALA A 97 -0.61 -8.70 -14.70
CA ALA A 97 -1.42 -9.23 -13.61
C ALA A 97 -0.58 -9.63 -12.40
N LYS A 98 0.60 -10.23 -12.63
CA LYS A 98 1.55 -10.50 -11.53
C LYS A 98 1.98 -9.20 -10.89
N GLY A 99 2.32 -8.17 -11.69
CA GLY A 99 2.64 -6.81 -11.23
C GLY A 99 1.65 -6.30 -10.19
N LEU A 100 0.39 -6.16 -10.62
CA LEU A 100 -0.72 -5.68 -9.78
C LEU A 100 -0.94 -6.51 -8.51
N ARG A 101 -0.73 -7.83 -8.56
CA ARG A 101 -0.81 -8.68 -7.36
C ARG A 101 0.21 -8.25 -6.30
N ASP A 102 1.45 -8.00 -6.70
CA ASP A 102 2.49 -7.62 -5.75
C ASP A 102 2.29 -6.17 -5.27
N ASP A 103 1.77 -5.29 -6.12
CA ASP A 103 1.37 -3.94 -5.71
C ASP A 103 0.25 -3.99 -4.65
N HIS A 104 -0.73 -4.88 -4.82
CA HIS A 104 -1.78 -5.10 -3.83
C HIS A 104 -1.22 -5.56 -2.47
N VAL A 105 -0.22 -6.45 -2.48
CA VAL A 105 0.47 -6.89 -1.25
C VAL A 105 1.21 -5.73 -0.60
N ALA A 106 1.98 -4.96 -1.38
CA ALA A 106 2.73 -3.82 -0.90
C ALA A 106 1.80 -2.75 -0.27
N LEU A 107 0.67 -2.44 -0.91
CA LEU A 107 -0.30 -1.48 -0.41
C LEU A 107 -0.98 -1.95 0.88
N ASN A 108 -1.31 -3.24 1.00
CA ASN A 108 -1.85 -3.79 2.25
C ASN A 108 -0.81 -3.78 3.38
N TRP A 109 0.46 -4.05 3.07
CA TRP A 109 1.54 -3.91 4.03
C TRP A 109 1.68 -2.47 4.54
N THR A 110 1.65 -1.48 3.63
CA THR A 110 1.66 -0.07 3.99
C THR A 110 0.44 0.31 4.84
N TYR A 111 -0.75 -0.19 4.48
CA TYR A 111 -1.98 0.01 5.26
C TYR A 111 -1.84 -0.51 6.71
N VAL A 112 -1.36 -1.73 6.92
CA VAL A 112 -1.17 -2.30 8.27
C VAL A 112 -0.06 -1.56 9.03
N SER A 113 0.97 -1.08 8.34
CA SER A 113 2.02 -0.25 8.93
C SER A 113 1.45 1.08 9.46
N TYR A 114 0.59 1.74 8.68
CA TYR A 114 -0.13 2.93 9.16
C TYR A 114 -1.08 2.63 10.31
N MET A 115 -1.76 1.49 10.29
CA MET A 115 -2.62 1.06 11.40
C MET A 115 -1.84 0.97 12.72
N THR A 116 -0.58 0.54 12.66
CA THR A 116 0.32 0.55 13.82
C THR A 116 0.64 1.99 14.26
N LEU A 117 1.01 2.87 13.32
CA LEU A 117 1.34 4.26 13.63
C LEU A 117 0.15 5.03 14.21
N VAL A 118 -1.04 4.92 13.62
CA VAL A 118 -2.24 5.61 14.12
C VAL A 118 -2.60 5.12 15.52
N THR A 119 -2.49 3.81 15.79
CA THR A 119 -2.75 3.23 17.12
C THR A 119 -1.77 3.77 18.15
N THR A 120 -0.47 3.79 17.82
CA THR A 120 0.57 4.36 18.70
C THR A 120 0.33 5.85 18.96
N ALA A 121 0.05 6.64 17.92
CA ALA A 121 -0.17 8.08 18.05
C ALA A 121 -1.40 8.41 18.90
N VAL A 122 -2.51 7.69 18.70
CA VAL A 122 -3.72 7.81 19.53
C VAL A 122 -3.43 7.45 20.98
N ALA A 123 -2.76 6.32 21.23
CA ALA A 123 -2.42 5.86 22.58
C ALA A 123 -1.50 6.85 23.34
N LEU A 124 -0.64 7.57 22.62
CA LEU A 124 0.27 8.55 23.20
C LEU A 124 -0.28 9.99 23.22
N GLY A 125 -1.47 10.21 22.66
CA GLY A 125 -2.15 11.51 22.64
C GLY A 125 -1.65 12.50 21.58
N ASP A 126 -0.87 12.04 20.59
CA ASP A 126 -0.42 12.86 19.48
C ASP A 126 -1.44 12.87 18.35
N ARG A 127 -2.34 13.84 18.39
CA ARG A 127 -3.44 13.98 17.42
C ARG A 127 -2.98 14.31 16.01
N GLU A 128 -1.90 15.05 15.85
CA GLU A 128 -1.41 15.47 14.54
C GLU A 128 -0.81 14.27 13.79
N THR A 129 0.01 13.47 14.47
CA THR A 129 0.51 12.20 13.92
C THR A 129 -0.61 11.21 13.66
N ALA A 130 -1.61 11.11 14.55
CA ALA A 130 -2.75 10.23 14.36
C ALA A 130 -3.55 10.60 13.09
N THR A 131 -3.83 11.89 12.89
CA THR A 131 -4.57 12.39 11.71
C THR A 131 -3.80 12.11 10.41
N LEU A 132 -2.49 12.34 10.42
CA LEU A 132 -1.61 12.02 9.30
C LEU A 132 -1.65 10.52 8.97
N ALA A 133 -1.49 9.68 9.98
CA ALA A 133 -1.46 8.23 9.83
C ALA A 133 -2.80 7.67 9.36
N GLU A 134 -3.92 8.16 9.88
CA GLU A 134 -5.26 7.74 9.45
C GLU A 134 -5.50 8.07 7.97
N ARG A 135 -5.09 9.26 7.53
CA ARG A 135 -5.20 9.65 6.12
C ARG A 135 -4.41 8.70 5.22
N GLY A 136 -3.14 8.45 5.55
CA GLY A 136 -2.31 7.51 4.80
C GLY A 136 -2.88 6.09 4.78
N MET A 137 -3.37 5.61 5.93
CA MET A 137 -4.06 4.32 6.05
C MET A 137 -5.24 4.20 5.08
N ARG A 138 -6.14 5.19 5.06
CA ARG A 138 -7.33 5.20 4.20
C ARG A 138 -6.97 5.25 2.72
N GLU A 139 -5.97 6.06 2.36
CA GLU A 139 -5.47 6.16 1.00
C GLU A 139 -4.88 4.82 0.52
N CYS A 140 -4.07 4.15 1.33
CA CYS A 140 -3.52 2.82 1.01
C CYS A 140 -4.60 1.74 0.91
N ALA A 141 -5.58 1.71 1.81
CA ALA A 141 -6.71 0.80 1.74
C ALA A 141 -7.50 0.98 0.43
N LYS A 142 -7.76 2.24 0.05
CA LYS A 142 -8.42 2.55 -1.22
C LYS A 142 -7.60 2.09 -2.42
N ALA A 143 -6.30 2.37 -2.44
CA ALA A 143 -5.42 1.96 -3.52
C ALA A 143 -5.37 0.43 -3.68
N ALA A 144 -5.27 -0.31 -2.56
CA ALA A 144 -5.29 -1.78 -2.58
C ALA A 144 -6.60 -2.33 -3.19
N MET A 145 -7.76 -1.75 -2.82
CA MET A 145 -9.05 -2.11 -3.40
C MET A 145 -9.14 -1.77 -4.89
N ASP A 146 -8.62 -0.61 -5.31
CA ASP A 146 -8.66 -0.20 -6.71
C ASP A 146 -7.79 -1.13 -7.59
N VAL A 147 -6.62 -1.55 -7.11
CA VAL A 147 -5.77 -2.56 -7.75
C VAL A 147 -6.50 -3.90 -7.85
N GLN A 148 -7.11 -4.36 -6.76
CA GLN A 148 -7.87 -5.61 -6.71
C GLN A 148 -9.04 -5.62 -7.73
N ARG A 149 -9.77 -4.52 -7.87
CA ARG A 149 -10.89 -4.41 -8.83
C ARG A 149 -10.44 -4.45 -10.29
N LEU A 150 -9.21 -4.00 -10.54
CA LEU A 150 -8.62 -3.96 -11.88
C LEU A 150 -8.03 -5.31 -12.30
N LEU A 151 -7.51 -6.08 -11.34
CA LEU A 151 -6.80 -7.33 -11.57
C LEU A 151 -7.55 -8.34 -12.47
N PRO A 152 -8.86 -8.63 -12.30
CA PRO A 152 -9.57 -9.57 -13.18
C PRO A 152 -9.59 -9.15 -14.65
N THR A 153 -9.70 -7.84 -14.91
CA THR A 153 -9.66 -7.30 -16.27
C THR A 153 -8.28 -7.50 -16.90
N VAL A 154 -7.22 -7.26 -16.14
CA VAL A 154 -5.84 -7.45 -16.63
C VAL A 154 -5.54 -8.92 -16.91
N VAL A 155 -5.97 -9.84 -16.04
CA VAL A 155 -5.84 -11.29 -16.26
C VAL A 155 -6.53 -11.71 -17.56
N VAL A 156 -7.77 -11.27 -17.81
CA VAL A 156 -8.48 -11.63 -19.04
C VAL A 156 -7.79 -11.06 -20.29
N ARG A 157 -7.27 -9.83 -20.24
CA ARG A 157 -6.50 -9.24 -21.35
C ARG A 157 -5.25 -10.07 -21.68
N GLU A 158 -4.50 -10.49 -20.68
CA GLU A 158 -3.30 -11.34 -20.88
C GLU A 158 -3.65 -12.70 -21.51
N LEU A 159 -4.76 -13.31 -21.08
CA LEU A 159 -5.23 -14.57 -21.65
C LEU A 159 -5.66 -14.41 -23.13
N GLN A 160 -6.25 -13.26 -23.49
CA GLN A 160 -6.60 -12.93 -24.88
C GLN A 160 -5.34 -12.82 -25.74
N ASP A 161 -4.31 -12.12 -25.25
CA ASP A 161 -3.03 -11.96 -25.93
C ASP A 161 -2.29 -13.30 -26.10
N GLY A 162 -2.49 -14.24 -25.18
CA GLY A 162 -1.97 -15.61 -25.23
C GLY A 162 -2.56 -16.50 -26.34
N LYS A 163 -3.52 -16.00 -27.13
CA LYS A 163 -4.17 -16.72 -28.25
C LYS A 163 -4.79 -18.06 -27.84
N LEU A 164 -5.36 -18.12 -26.64
CA LEU A 164 -5.95 -19.33 -26.06
C LEU A 164 -7.35 -19.68 -26.63
N GLY A 165 -7.84 -18.92 -27.61
CA GLY A 165 -9.17 -19.08 -28.21
C GLY A 165 -10.21 -18.17 -27.57
N ALA A 166 -11.49 -18.53 -27.70
CA ALA A 166 -12.59 -17.78 -27.12
C ALA A 166 -12.57 -17.91 -25.59
N LEU A 167 -12.59 -16.78 -24.88
CA LEU A 167 -12.72 -16.73 -23.43
C LEU A 167 -14.17 -16.49 -23.03
N ASP A 168 -14.52 -16.85 -21.79
CA ASP A 168 -15.83 -16.56 -21.23
C ASP A 168 -16.03 -15.04 -21.03
N PRO A 169 -17.03 -14.41 -21.66
CA PRO A 169 -17.28 -12.97 -21.50
C PRO A 169 -17.70 -12.58 -20.07
N ALA A 170 -18.16 -13.52 -19.24
CA ALA A 170 -18.58 -13.27 -17.86
C ALA A 170 -17.41 -13.31 -16.84
N ALA A 171 -16.23 -13.82 -17.21
CA ALA A 171 -15.14 -14.13 -16.29
C ALA A 171 -14.71 -12.93 -15.42
N VAL A 172 -14.64 -11.72 -15.99
CA VAL A 172 -14.29 -10.49 -15.23
C VAL A 172 -15.33 -10.20 -14.14
N GLN A 173 -16.61 -10.31 -14.48
CA GLN A 173 -17.69 -9.97 -13.55
C GLN A 173 -17.82 -11.03 -12.46
N GLU A 174 -17.71 -12.30 -12.82
CA GLU A 174 -17.75 -13.41 -11.87
C GLU A 174 -16.61 -13.31 -10.85
N ALA A 175 -15.38 -13.08 -11.30
CA ALA A 175 -14.23 -12.90 -10.41
C ALA A 175 -14.38 -11.69 -9.47
N ARG A 176 -14.97 -10.59 -9.97
CA ARG A 176 -15.26 -9.41 -9.13
C ARG A 176 -16.31 -9.70 -8.06
N ASN A 177 -17.38 -10.42 -8.41
CA ASN A 177 -18.42 -10.81 -7.46
C ASN A 177 -17.84 -11.69 -6.35
N ALA A 178 -17.13 -12.75 -6.72
CA ALA A 178 -16.47 -13.64 -5.76
C ALA A 178 -15.51 -12.89 -4.82
N THR A 179 -14.80 -11.90 -5.35
CA THR A 179 -13.90 -11.07 -4.55
C THR A 179 -14.67 -10.17 -3.58
N ASN A 180 -15.76 -9.51 -4.02
CA ASN A 180 -16.57 -8.66 -3.14
C ASN A 180 -17.20 -9.49 -2.01
N GLU A 181 -17.74 -10.66 -2.33
CA GLU A 181 -18.32 -11.60 -1.35
C GLU A 181 -17.28 -12.00 -0.29
N ALA A 182 -16.03 -12.25 -0.70
CA ALA A 182 -14.95 -12.61 0.23
C ALA A 182 -14.62 -11.50 1.24
N TRP A 183 -14.80 -10.22 0.89
CA TRP A 183 -14.51 -9.08 1.76
C TRP A 183 -15.71 -8.61 2.58
N GLU A 184 -16.93 -8.75 2.04
CA GLU A 184 -18.16 -8.39 2.76
C GLU A 184 -18.46 -9.41 3.88
N GLY A 185 -18.08 -10.68 3.68
CA GLY A 185 -18.21 -11.77 4.64
C GLY A 185 -19.67 -12.14 4.96
N GLU A 186 -19.91 -13.41 5.33
CA GLU A 186 -21.12 -13.81 6.05
C GLU A 186 -20.83 -13.74 7.56
N GLY A 187 -21.00 -12.61 8.26
CA GLY A 187 -20.71 -12.61 9.71
C GLY A 187 -21.18 -11.45 10.60
N PRO A 188 -21.38 -11.71 11.92
CA PRO A 188 -22.07 -10.81 12.85
C PRO A 188 -21.17 -9.69 13.38
N ARG A 189 -21.78 -8.54 13.71
CA ARG A 189 -21.14 -7.37 14.34
C ARG A 189 -20.46 -7.79 15.64
N VAL A 190 -19.13 -7.79 15.66
CA VAL A 190 -18.34 -8.05 16.87
C VAL A 190 -18.66 -6.95 17.89
N GLY A 191 -19.24 -7.40 19.00
CA GLY A 191 -19.59 -6.57 20.15
C GLY A 191 -18.35 -5.92 20.76
N SER A 192 -18.52 -4.66 21.12
CA SER A 192 -17.63 -3.91 22.00
C SER A 192 -17.37 -4.66 23.30
N ALA A 193 -16.11 -4.97 23.60
CA ALA A 193 -15.66 -5.21 24.97
C ALA A 193 -14.66 -4.10 25.35
N PRO A 194 -14.81 -3.49 26.53
CA PRO A 194 -13.95 -2.40 26.98
C PRO A 194 -12.60 -2.95 27.48
N ILE A 195 -11.61 -2.05 27.42
CA ILE A 195 -10.16 -2.23 27.68
C ILE A 195 -9.88 -2.87 29.05
#